data_AF-A0A7K5R9Z0-F1
#
_entry.id   AF-A0A7K5R9Z0-F1
#
_cell.length_a   1.000
_cell.length_b   1.000
_cell.length_c   1.000
_cell.angle_alpha   90.00
_cell.angle_beta   90.00
_cell.angle_gamma   90.00
#
_symmetry.space_group_name_H-M   'P 1'
#
loop_
_entity.id
_entity.type
_entity.pdbx_description
1 polymer ?
#
loop_
_entity_poly.entity_id
_entity_poly.type
_entity_poly.pdbx_seq_one_letter_code
_entity_poly.pdbx_strand_id
1 'polypeptide(L)'
;MTQAELRLCSLLLQEHFGEIVEKVGNSLLRTGPRPLRLLVGDTGLLPDQVKKALCVLIQHNLVRYEAQPRGFVEYEARSERILRILRYPRYIYTAKTLYGDPGELLVEELLLHGHLPMSCAVARVADRLTETMEDGKTMDYTEVSSTFVRLADTHFIQRCPTAPENPQSTKGPQAPAPALAIAEKDMYLVPQLNLVGKGKRRRSCDEEEEGEHKAKRKKQEGGSSETPPDDGIYWQVNQERFHQHFRDQALVSAVASRMDQTSSEVVRTMLRMSEVTTASGASHTQPLSSNEIFRSLPAGYNIGKQVLDQYLALLADDPLEFVGKSGDSGGGTYTVSILSSWAPPSPFPHPSLITLLLHRFGSRCARIFRLLLRKKHLEQKQVEDFAMIPAKEAKDMLYRMLSENLVSLQEIPKTPDHAPSRTFYLYTVNVMAAARMLLHRCYKSVANLMERRQHEMRENKRLLEKSQRVEAILASMQATGAEAAQLHEVEEMITGPERQQLENLKRNVNKMDASENQVDETIFVLESFIESTMKRL
;
A
#
# COMPACT_ATOMS: atom_id res chain seq x y z
N MET A 1 12.62 -14.77 -3.34
CA MET A 1 11.41 -14.49 -4.13
C MET A 1 10.73 -15.80 -4.50
N THR A 2 9.44 -15.92 -4.23
CA THR A 2 8.62 -17.03 -4.71
C THR A 2 8.21 -16.80 -6.17
N GLN A 3 7.92 -17.86 -6.92
CA GLN A 3 7.46 -17.73 -8.31
C GLN A 3 6.16 -16.91 -8.44
N ALA A 4 5.29 -16.94 -7.43
CA ALA A 4 4.06 -16.15 -7.43
C ALA A 4 4.32 -14.64 -7.34
N GLU A 5 5.28 -14.24 -6.50
CA GLU A 5 5.69 -12.82 -6.39
C GLU A 5 6.30 -12.32 -7.72
N LEU A 6 7.15 -13.13 -8.35
CA LEU A 6 7.73 -12.78 -9.66
C LEU A 6 6.65 -12.60 -10.73
N ARG A 7 5.66 -13.49 -10.77
CA ARG A 7 4.54 -13.40 -11.70
C ARG A 7 3.71 -12.13 -11.45
N LEU A 8 3.40 -11.84 -10.19
CA LEU A 8 2.62 -10.66 -9.83
C LEU A 8 3.38 -9.36 -10.15
N CYS A 9 4.68 -9.29 -9.84
CA CYS A 9 5.52 -8.14 -10.19
C CYS A 9 5.57 -7.90 -11.70
N SER A 10 5.69 -8.96 -12.49
CA SER A 10 5.66 -8.89 -13.96
C SER A 10 4.35 -8.29 -14.48
N LEU A 11 3.21 -8.77 -13.99
CA LEU A 11 1.89 -8.25 -14.37
C LEU A 11 1.71 -6.77 -13.99
N LEU A 12 2.13 -6.37 -12.78
CA LEU A 12 2.06 -4.98 -12.32
C LEU A 12 2.93 -4.05 -13.18
N LEU A 13 4.18 -4.47 -13.48
CA LEU A 13 5.06 -3.68 -14.33
C LEU A 13 4.51 -3.54 -15.76
N GLN A 14 3.90 -4.61 -16.29
CA GLN A 14 3.30 -4.60 -17.62
C GLN A 14 2.10 -3.64 -17.71
N GLU A 15 1.22 -3.65 -16.69
CA GLU A 15 0.01 -2.83 -16.68
C GLU A 15 0.31 -1.34 -16.53
N HIS A 16 1.27 -0.97 -15.68
CA HIS A 16 1.59 0.44 -15.42
C HIS A 16 2.65 1.03 -16.36
N PHE A 17 3.66 0.26 -16.78
CA PHE A 17 4.82 0.78 -17.53
C PHE A 17 5.03 0.12 -18.91
N GLY A 18 4.29 -0.95 -19.21
CA GLY A 18 4.37 -1.66 -20.48
C GLY A 18 5.46 -2.75 -20.55
N GLU A 19 5.48 -3.45 -21.70
CA GLU A 19 6.25 -4.68 -21.89
C GLU A 19 7.78 -4.50 -21.82
N ILE A 20 8.31 -3.37 -22.27
CA ILE A 20 9.77 -3.12 -22.31
C ILE A 20 10.30 -3.00 -20.88
N VAL A 21 9.57 -2.26 -20.04
CA VAL A 21 9.93 -2.04 -18.63
C VAL A 21 9.75 -3.32 -17.83
N GLU A 22 8.68 -4.07 -18.10
CA GLU A 22 8.46 -5.40 -17.50
C GLU A 22 9.63 -6.35 -17.75
N LYS A 23 10.12 -6.48 -18.99
CA LYS A 23 11.25 -7.38 -19.31
C LYS A 23 12.51 -7.03 -18.55
N VAL A 24 12.84 -5.75 -18.45
CA VAL A 24 14.02 -5.27 -17.70
C VAL A 24 13.83 -5.52 -16.20
N GLY A 25 12.66 -5.21 -15.65
CA GLY A 25 12.34 -5.43 -14.24
C GLY A 25 12.33 -6.92 -13.86
N ASN A 26 11.75 -7.78 -14.69
CA ASN A 26 11.69 -9.23 -14.48
C ASN A 26 13.09 -9.87 -14.55
N SER A 27 13.94 -9.40 -15.46
CA SER A 27 15.35 -9.83 -15.53
C SER A 27 16.11 -9.48 -14.23
N LEU A 28 15.94 -8.25 -13.73
CA LEU A 28 16.52 -7.81 -12.45
C LEU A 28 15.99 -8.62 -11.25
N LEU A 29 14.68 -8.87 -11.20
CA LEU A 29 14.05 -9.62 -10.10
C LEU A 29 14.49 -11.10 -10.05
N ARG A 30 14.78 -11.71 -11.20
CA ARG A 30 15.23 -13.11 -11.28
C ARG A 30 16.72 -13.29 -11.02
N THR A 31 17.52 -12.35 -11.52
CA THR A 31 18.99 -12.50 -11.57
C THR A 31 19.73 -11.72 -10.50
N GLY A 32 19.07 -10.78 -9.81
CA GLY A 32 19.67 -9.95 -8.76
C GLY A 32 20.39 -8.70 -9.31
N PRO A 33 21.30 -8.10 -8.53
CA PRO A 33 21.98 -6.85 -8.89
C PRO A 33 22.86 -7.05 -10.13
N ARG A 34 22.69 -6.20 -11.15
CA ARG A 34 23.46 -6.29 -12.41
C ARG A 34 23.84 -4.94 -13.01
N PRO A 35 24.98 -4.87 -13.73
CA PRO A 35 25.36 -3.71 -14.52
C PRO A 35 24.59 -3.62 -15.85
N LEU A 36 24.50 -2.41 -16.40
CA LEU A 36 23.79 -2.11 -17.64
C LEU A 36 24.15 -3.04 -18.82
N ARG A 37 25.43 -3.37 -18.99
CA ARG A 37 25.90 -4.19 -20.13
C ARG A 37 25.34 -5.61 -20.09
N LEU A 38 25.24 -6.21 -18.91
CA LEU A 38 24.69 -7.55 -18.75
C LEU A 38 23.17 -7.55 -18.94
N LEU A 39 22.48 -6.51 -18.47
CA LEU A 39 21.04 -6.35 -18.68
C LEU A 39 20.66 -6.30 -20.17
N VAL A 40 21.46 -5.62 -20.99
CA VAL A 40 21.26 -5.59 -22.45
C VAL A 40 21.42 -6.98 -23.06
N GLY A 41 22.43 -7.74 -22.63
CA GLY A 41 22.66 -9.12 -23.08
C GLY A 41 21.55 -10.08 -22.68
N ASP A 42 21.05 -9.99 -21.44
CA ASP A 42 20.02 -10.88 -20.91
C ASP A 42 18.63 -10.61 -21.50
N THR A 43 18.31 -9.34 -21.79
CA THR A 43 16.99 -8.94 -22.29
C THR A 43 16.86 -9.00 -23.81
N GLY A 44 17.98 -8.97 -24.54
CA GLY A 44 17.99 -8.88 -26.00
C GLY A 44 17.41 -7.56 -26.54
N LEU A 45 17.26 -6.54 -25.69
CA LEU A 45 16.72 -5.23 -26.05
C LEU A 45 17.83 -4.27 -26.50
N LEU A 46 17.44 -3.21 -27.20
CA LEU A 46 18.38 -2.14 -27.57
C LEU A 46 18.86 -1.40 -26.31
N PRO A 47 20.14 -0.99 -26.23
CA PRO A 47 20.71 -0.33 -25.06
C PRO A 47 19.95 0.96 -24.67
N ASP A 48 19.41 1.68 -25.66
CA ASP A 48 18.63 2.89 -25.40
C ASP A 48 17.26 2.59 -24.79
N GLN A 49 16.63 1.47 -25.16
CA GLN A 49 15.39 1.03 -24.54
C GLN A 49 15.62 0.62 -23.09
N VAL A 50 16.73 -0.08 -22.81
CA VAL A 50 17.12 -0.46 -21.45
C VAL A 50 17.40 0.77 -20.59
N LYS A 51 18.11 1.78 -21.12
CA LYS A 51 18.33 3.05 -20.41
C LYS A 51 17.03 3.79 -20.10
N LYS A 52 16.11 3.88 -21.07
CA LYS A 52 14.78 4.50 -20.86
C LYS A 52 13.98 3.74 -19.81
N ALA A 53 13.97 2.41 -19.87
CA ALA A 53 13.27 1.57 -18.90
C ALA A 53 13.85 1.74 -17.48
N LEU A 54 15.18 1.73 -17.33
CA LEU A 54 15.84 1.95 -16.04
C LEU A 54 15.55 3.36 -15.50
N CYS A 55 15.51 4.38 -16.36
CA CYS A 55 15.15 5.75 -15.95
C CYS A 55 13.74 5.79 -15.34
N VAL A 56 12.76 5.17 -16.01
CA VAL A 56 11.38 5.08 -15.49
C VAL A 56 11.32 4.32 -14.17
N LEU A 57 12.03 3.20 -14.04
CA LEU A 57 12.05 2.40 -12.82
C LEU A 57 12.72 3.13 -11.63
N ILE A 58 13.77 3.91 -11.89
CA ILE A 58 14.45 4.72 -10.87
C ILE A 58 13.56 5.89 -10.44
N GLN A 59 12.90 6.57 -11.39
CA GLN A 59 11.95 7.65 -11.12
C GLN A 59 10.83 7.23 -10.15
N HIS A 60 10.38 5.98 -10.22
CA HIS A 60 9.34 5.43 -9.34
C HIS A 60 9.90 4.70 -8.10
N ASN A 61 11.21 4.80 -7.81
CA ASN A 61 11.90 4.11 -6.72
C ASN A 61 11.76 2.57 -6.72
N LEU A 62 11.53 1.96 -7.88
CA LEU A 62 11.41 0.51 -8.02
C LEU A 62 12.78 -0.17 -8.12
N VAL A 63 13.78 0.57 -8.63
CA VAL A 63 15.16 0.13 -8.77
C VAL A 63 16.08 1.04 -7.97
N ARG A 64 16.97 0.45 -7.16
CA ARG A 64 18.11 1.12 -6.56
C ARG A 64 19.32 0.97 -7.47
N TYR A 65 20.17 1.97 -7.49
CA TYR A 65 21.50 1.85 -8.09
C TYR A 65 22.57 2.05 -7.02
N GLU A 66 23.66 1.29 -7.12
CA GLU A 66 24.83 1.42 -6.27
C GLU A 66 26.10 1.46 -7.13
N ALA A 67 26.98 2.41 -6.83
CA ALA A 67 28.27 2.50 -7.49
C ALA A 67 29.26 1.55 -6.80
N GLN A 68 29.68 0.50 -7.51
CA GLN A 68 30.71 -0.41 -7.02
C GLN A 68 32.09 0.26 -7.07
N PRO A 69 33.04 -0.09 -6.18
CA PRO A 69 34.38 0.50 -6.12
C PRO A 69 35.20 0.30 -7.41
N ARG A 70 34.79 -0.63 -8.27
CA ARG A 70 35.38 -0.88 -9.60
C ARG A 70 34.87 0.08 -10.69
N GLY A 71 34.04 1.06 -10.35
CA GLY A 71 33.59 2.12 -11.27
C GLY A 71 32.44 1.71 -12.21
N PHE A 72 31.73 0.62 -11.92
CA PHE A 72 30.48 0.28 -12.59
C PHE A 72 29.30 0.42 -11.65
N VAL A 73 28.13 0.74 -12.22
CA VAL A 73 26.88 0.90 -11.49
C VAL A 73 26.09 -0.40 -11.59
N GLU A 74 25.70 -0.95 -10.45
CA GLU A 74 24.79 -2.07 -10.37
C GLU A 74 23.38 -1.57 -10.07
N TYR A 75 22.40 -2.17 -10.73
CA TYR A 75 20.98 -1.90 -10.55
C TYR A 75 20.35 -3.08 -9.83
N GLU A 76 19.58 -2.80 -8.78
CA GLU A 76 18.88 -3.79 -7.96
C GLU A 76 17.38 -3.46 -7.91
N ALA A 77 16.52 -4.41 -8.27
CA ALA A 77 15.07 -4.24 -8.20
C ALA A 77 14.55 -4.57 -6.79
N ARG A 78 13.76 -3.66 -6.21
CA ARG A 78 13.11 -3.87 -4.91
C ARG A 78 11.73 -4.48 -5.10
N SER A 79 11.64 -5.79 -4.95
CA SER A 79 10.38 -6.52 -5.12
C SER A 79 9.25 -6.03 -4.21
N GLU A 80 9.57 -5.71 -2.95
CA GLU A 80 8.58 -5.21 -2.00
C GLU A 80 7.94 -3.90 -2.47
N ARG A 81 8.73 -3.00 -3.07
CA ARG A 81 8.21 -1.72 -3.58
C ARG A 81 7.31 -1.91 -4.80
N ILE A 82 7.61 -2.88 -5.65
CA ILE A 82 6.77 -3.22 -6.81
C ILE A 82 5.43 -3.80 -6.34
N LEU A 83 5.43 -4.72 -5.38
CA LEU A 83 4.18 -5.29 -4.84
C LEU A 83 3.30 -4.22 -4.16
N ARG A 84 3.92 -3.19 -3.56
CA ARG A 84 3.19 -2.07 -2.95
C ARG A 84 2.45 -1.18 -3.95
N ILE A 85 2.64 -1.34 -5.27
CA ILE A 85 1.83 -0.67 -6.31
C ILE A 85 0.35 -1.06 -6.15
N LEU A 86 0.07 -2.31 -5.79
CA LEU A 86 -1.28 -2.81 -5.51
C LEU A 86 -2.01 -1.98 -4.42
N ARG A 87 -1.25 -1.35 -3.52
CA ARG A 87 -1.77 -0.57 -2.38
C ARG A 87 -2.09 0.89 -2.71
N TYR A 88 -1.78 1.36 -3.92
CA TYR A 88 -1.93 2.76 -4.29
C TYR A 88 -3.36 3.29 -4.06
N PRO A 89 -4.44 2.58 -4.46
CA PRO A 89 -5.81 3.04 -4.20
C PRO A 89 -6.08 3.26 -2.71
N ARG A 90 -5.54 2.38 -1.86
CA ARG A 90 -5.71 2.48 -0.41
C ARG A 90 -4.95 3.66 0.18
N TYR A 91 -3.75 3.96 -0.30
CA TYR A 91 -3.01 5.16 0.13
C TYR A 91 -3.76 6.44 -0.22
N ILE A 92 -4.28 6.52 -1.45
CA ILE A 92 -5.05 7.67 -1.96
C ILE A 92 -6.32 7.87 -1.11
N TYR A 93 -7.10 6.80 -0.89
CA TYR A 93 -8.30 6.85 -0.05
C TYR A 93 -8.02 7.28 1.40
N THR A 94 -6.89 6.84 1.95
CA THR A 94 -6.47 7.22 3.31
C THR A 94 -6.09 8.69 3.38
N ALA A 95 -5.38 9.21 2.36
CA ALA A 95 -5.06 10.62 2.24
C ALA A 95 -6.31 11.48 2.14
N LYS A 96 -7.33 11.04 1.36
CA LYS A 96 -8.65 11.68 1.30
C LYS A 96 -9.32 11.76 2.67
N THR A 97 -9.28 10.65 3.43
CA THR A 97 -9.93 10.57 4.74
C THR A 97 -9.29 11.50 5.78
N LEU A 98 -7.97 11.71 5.70
CA LEU A 98 -7.23 12.51 6.68
C LEU A 98 -7.10 14.00 6.31
N TYR A 99 -7.00 14.30 5.01
CA TYR A 99 -6.64 15.65 4.52
C TYR A 99 -7.60 16.22 3.48
N GLY A 100 -8.68 15.50 3.14
CA GLY A 100 -9.66 15.89 2.14
C GLY A 100 -9.17 15.70 0.70
N ASP A 101 -9.95 16.21 -0.25
CA ASP A 101 -9.68 16.15 -1.69
C ASP A 101 -8.30 16.73 -2.11
N PRO A 102 -7.78 17.85 -1.55
CA PRO A 102 -6.44 18.31 -1.91
C PRO A 102 -5.33 17.35 -1.47
N GLY A 103 -5.50 16.63 -0.36
CA GLY A 103 -4.55 15.62 0.09
C GLY A 103 -4.59 14.34 -0.75
N GLU A 104 -5.79 13.95 -1.21
CA GLU A 104 -6.00 12.83 -2.13
C GLU A 104 -5.19 13.02 -3.42
N LEU A 105 -5.40 14.17 -4.09
CA LEU A 105 -4.76 14.46 -5.37
C LEU A 105 -3.25 14.66 -5.24
N LEU A 106 -2.76 15.24 -4.13
CA LEU A 106 -1.32 15.36 -3.88
C LEU A 106 -0.65 13.99 -3.80
N VAL A 107 -1.24 13.05 -3.06
CA VAL A 107 -0.70 11.69 -2.94
C VAL A 107 -0.84 10.93 -4.26
N GLU A 108 -1.94 11.11 -4.99
CA GLU A 108 -2.13 10.52 -6.33
C GLU A 108 -1.05 10.98 -7.31
N GLU A 109 -0.80 12.29 -7.45
CA GLU A 109 0.21 12.84 -8.35
C GLU A 109 1.63 12.36 -7.97
N LEU A 110 1.95 12.28 -6.68
CA LEU A 110 3.24 11.78 -6.21
C LEU A 110 3.42 10.27 -6.48
N LEU A 111 2.36 9.47 -6.37
CA LEU A 111 2.43 8.03 -6.67
C LEU A 111 2.53 7.74 -8.17
N LEU A 112 1.83 8.52 -9.00
CA LEU A 112 1.83 8.36 -10.46
C LEU A 112 3.13 8.84 -11.12
N HIS A 113 3.76 9.88 -10.57
CA HIS A 113 4.99 10.45 -11.14
C HIS A 113 6.27 10.04 -10.41
N GLY A 114 6.17 9.47 -9.21
CA GLY A 114 7.30 9.05 -8.38
C GLY A 114 7.98 10.24 -7.69
N HIS A 115 8.99 10.84 -8.34
CA HIS A 115 9.70 12.01 -7.83
C HIS A 115 9.14 13.30 -8.41
N LEU A 116 8.65 14.19 -7.56
CA LEU A 116 8.11 15.48 -8.00
C LEU A 116 8.55 16.61 -7.06
N PRO A 117 8.94 17.79 -7.60
CA PRO A 117 9.17 18.96 -6.76
C PRO A 117 7.84 19.52 -6.25
N MET A 118 7.89 20.20 -5.10
CA MET A 118 6.69 20.75 -4.42
C MET A 118 5.92 21.72 -5.32
N SER A 119 6.62 22.67 -5.96
CA SER A 119 6.01 23.64 -6.88
C SER A 119 5.22 22.97 -8.03
N CYS A 120 5.74 21.88 -8.61
CA CYS A 120 5.04 21.16 -9.68
C CYS A 120 3.83 20.38 -9.15
N ALA A 121 3.95 19.75 -7.98
CA ALA A 121 2.84 19.04 -7.33
C ALA A 121 1.68 19.99 -7.02
N VAL A 122 1.98 21.13 -6.40
CA VAL A 122 0.98 22.15 -6.02
C VAL A 122 0.28 22.71 -7.25
N ALA A 123 1.03 23.06 -8.31
CA ALA A 123 0.46 23.59 -9.54
C ALA A 123 -0.50 22.60 -10.20
N ARG A 124 -0.09 21.33 -10.35
CA ARG A 124 -0.90 20.27 -10.97
C ARG A 124 -2.18 19.99 -10.19
N VAL A 125 -2.08 19.91 -8.86
CA VAL A 125 -3.26 19.66 -8.02
C VAL A 125 -4.22 20.84 -8.06
N ALA A 126 -3.71 22.07 -8.02
CA ALA A 126 -4.57 23.25 -8.12
C ALA A 126 -5.26 23.36 -9.50
N ASP A 127 -4.57 23.00 -10.58
CA ASP A 127 -5.15 22.94 -11.92
C ASP A 127 -6.27 21.89 -11.99
N ARG A 128 -6.01 20.64 -11.54
CA ARG A 128 -7.01 19.55 -11.51
C ARG A 128 -8.21 19.87 -10.61
N LEU A 129 -7.99 20.46 -9.42
CA LEU A 129 -9.08 20.87 -8.54
C LEU A 129 -9.93 21.96 -9.18
N THR A 130 -9.31 22.92 -9.86
CA THR A 130 -10.04 24.00 -10.52
C THR A 130 -10.93 23.49 -11.67
N GLU A 131 -10.55 22.39 -12.33
CA GLU A 131 -11.41 21.71 -13.31
C GLU A 131 -12.65 21.06 -12.67
N THR A 132 -12.56 20.62 -11.41
CA THR A 132 -13.69 20.04 -10.68
C THR A 132 -14.62 21.07 -10.03
N MET A 133 -14.18 22.33 -9.91
CA MET A 133 -14.95 23.41 -9.28
C MET A 133 -15.87 24.12 -10.30
N GLU A 134 -17.04 24.56 -9.81
CA GLU A 134 -17.99 25.41 -10.54
C GLU A 134 -17.32 26.64 -11.16
N ASP A 135 -17.82 27.04 -12.34
CA ASP A 135 -17.33 28.19 -13.09
C ASP A 135 -17.23 29.46 -12.23
N GLY A 136 -16.02 30.04 -12.18
CA GLY A 136 -15.71 31.27 -11.44
C GLY A 136 -14.95 31.07 -10.12
N LYS A 137 -15.00 29.88 -9.50
CA LYS A 137 -14.13 29.57 -8.35
C LYS A 137 -12.81 28.98 -8.84
N THR A 138 -11.70 29.35 -8.23
CA THR A 138 -10.36 28.83 -8.55
C THR A 138 -9.71 28.34 -7.27
N MET A 139 -8.98 27.23 -7.34
CA MET A 139 -8.22 26.76 -6.20
C MET A 139 -6.97 27.62 -6.00
N ASP A 140 -6.78 28.13 -4.79
CA ASP A 140 -5.61 28.92 -4.43
C ASP A 140 -4.44 27.99 -4.08
N TYR A 141 -3.24 28.34 -4.54
CA TYR A 141 -2.03 27.55 -4.28
C TYR A 141 -1.65 27.52 -2.79
N THR A 142 -2.11 28.51 -2.02
CA THR A 142 -1.86 28.62 -0.58
C THR A 142 -2.53 27.51 0.21
N GLU A 143 -3.76 27.14 -0.14
CA GLU A 143 -4.49 26.06 0.53
C GLU A 143 -3.82 24.71 0.24
N VAL A 144 -3.47 24.44 -1.02
CA VAL A 144 -2.75 23.21 -1.42
C VAL A 144 -1.34 23.16 -0.83
N SER A 145 -0.65 24.29 -0.73
CA SER A 145 0.65 24.38 -0.06
C SER A 145 0.51 24.08 1.44
N SER A 146 -0.53 24.61 2.10
CA SER A 146 -0.79 24.34 3.51
C SER A 146 -1.07 22.86 3.77
N THR A 147 -1.81 22.18 2.87
CA THR A 147 -2.06 20.74 3.00
C THR A 147 -0.79 19.92 2.76
N PHE A 148 0.05 20.34 1.82
CA PHE A 148 1.37 19.74 1.58
C PHE A 148 2.27 19.85 2.82
N VAL A 149 2.31 21.02 3.48
CA VAL A 149 3.08 21.22 4.72
C VAL A 149 2.56 20.30 5.82
N ARG A 150 1.24 20.22 6.04
CA ARG A 150 0.66 19.29 7.02
C ARG A 150 1.01 17.82 6.72
N LEU A 151 1.03 17.43 5.44
CA LEU A 151 1.40 16.08 5.01
C LEU A 151 2.89 15.76 5.26
N ALA A 152 3.76 16.76 5.10
CA ALA A 152 5.17 16.66 5.44
C ALA A 152 5.39 16.59 6.97
N ASP A 153 4.71 17.45 7.74
CA ASP A 153 4.80 17.49 9.22
C ASP A 153 4.34 16.18 9.87
N THR A 154 3.38 15.49 9.24
CA THR A 154 2.85 14.19 9.69
C THR A 154 3.58 12.99 9.08
N HIS A 155 4.67 13.25 8.35
CA HIS A 155 5.58 12.28 7.73
C HIS A 155 4.94 11.36 6.67
N PHE A 156 3.80 11.72 6.08
CA PHE A 156 3.20 10.97 4.97
C PHE A 156 3.94 11.18 3.64
N ILE A 157 4.61 12.33 3.51
CA ILE A 157 5.51 12.65 2.40
C ILE A 157 6.90 12.88 3.00
N GLN A 158 7.93 12.46 2.28
CA GLN A 158 9.32 12.67 2.65
C GLN A 158 10.13 13.11 1.43
N ARG A 159 11.24 13.84 1.65
CA ARG A 159 12.17 14.16 0.59
C ARG A 159 12.86 12.89 0.05
N CYS A 160 13.16 12.89 -1.23
CA CYS A 160 14.00 11.86 -1.85
C CYS A 160 15.46 12.02 -1.39
N PRO A 161 16.25 10.92 -1.38
CA PRO A 161 17.69 11.01 -1.24
C PRO A 161 18.27 11.96 -2.30
N THR A 162 18.90 13.05 -1.88
CA THR A 162 19.59 13.98 -2.78
C THR A 162 21.05 13.60 -2.91
N ALA A 163 21.68 13.99 -4.02
CA ALA A 163 23.11 13.93 -4.13
C ALA A 163 23.70 14.95 -3.15
N PRO A 164 24.73 14.62 -2.35
CA PRO A 164 25.37 15.60 -1.48
C PRO A 164 25.93 16.74 -2.35
N GLU A 165 25.48 17.96 -2.08
CA GLU A 165 26.06 19.17 -2.66
C GLU A 165 27.46 19.37 -2.07
N ASN A 166 28.46 18.70 -2.64
CA ASN A 166 29.86 19.05 -2.44
C ASN A 166 30.46 19.60 -3.75
N PRO A 167 30.26 20.90 -4.05
CA PRO A 167 30.93 21.55 -5.17
C PRO A 167 32.43 21.85 -4.95
N GLN A 168 33.07 21.42 -3.85
CA GLN A 168 34.47 21.80 -3.53
C GLN A 168 35.50 20.66 -3.38
N SER A 169 35.21 19.41 -3.77
CA SER A 169 36.23 18.34 -3.70
C SER A 169 36.31 17.40 -4.90
N THR A 170 36.30 17.91 -6.14
CA THR A 170 36.58 17.10 -7.34
C THR A 170 37.68 17.69 -8.22
N LYS A 171 38.92 17.70 -7.69
CA LYS A 171 40.12 17.43 -8.51
C LYS A 171 40.40 15.90 -8.55
N GLY A 172 39.36 15.11 -8.75
CA GLY A 172 39.41 13.65 -8.86
C GLY A 172 38.39 13.15 -9.90
N PRO A 173 38.55 11.91 -10.42
CA PRO A 173 37.67 11.37 -11.46
C PRO A 173 36.21 11.42 -11.01
N GLN A 174 35.33 11.98 -11.84
CA GLN A 174 33.89 11.99 -11.56
C GLN A 174 33.40 10.55 -11.33
N ALA A 175 32.78 10.30 -10.19
CA ALA A 175 32.17 9.02 -9.91
C ALA A 175 31.07 8.74 -10.96
N PRO A 176 30.91 7.49 -11.44
CA PRO A 176 29.97 7.14 -12.51
C PRO A 176 28.49 7.33 -12.14
N ALA A 177 28.16 7.47 -10.86
CA ALA A 177 26.85 7.88 -10.36
C ALA A 177 27.00 8.61 -9.02
N PRO A 178 26.13 9.61 -8.72
CA PRO A 178 26.14 10.29 -7.42
C PRO A 178 25.70 9.33 -6.32
N ALA A 179 26.46 9.24 -5.23
CA ALA A 179 26.02 8.53 -4.03
C ALA A 179 24.97 9.38 -3.32
N LEU A 180 23.69 9.01 -3.44
CA LEU A 180 22.60 9.75 -2.81
C LEU A 180 22.61 9.50 -1.29
N ALA A 181 22.52 10.56 -0.49
CA ALA A 181 22.45 10.49 0.96
C ALA A 181 21.25 11.30 1.47
N ILE A 182 20.58 10.80 2.52
CA ILE A 182 19.52 11.54 3.21
C ILE A 182 20.13 12.14 4.48
N ALA A 183 20.08 13.46 4.63
CA ALA A 183 20.24 14.09 5.93
C ALA A 183 18.91 13.95 6.70
N GLU A 184 18.90 13.21 7.82
CA GLU A 184 17.68 12.95 8.62
C GLU A 184 16.95 14.24 9.04
N LYS A 185 17.69 15.35 9.19
CA LYS A 185 17.15 16.66 9.58
C LYS A 185 16.37 17.36 8.46
N ASP A 186 16.70 17.08 7.21
CA ASP A 186 16.10 17.75 6.05
C ASP A 186 14.94 16.95 5.43
N MET A 187 14.72 15.71 5.88
CA MET A 187 13.77 14.77 5.29
C MET A 187 12.31 15.27 5.29
N TYR A 188 11.95 16.11 6.26
CA TYR A 188 10.59 16.64 6.44
C TYR A 188 10.52 18.17 6.40
N LEU A 189 11.65 18.86 6.30
CA LEU A 189 11.64 20.32 6.19
C LEU A 189 11.05 20.70 4.84
N VAL A 190 10.07 21.60 4.83
CA VAL A 190 9.48 22.11 3.58
C VAL A 190 10.19 23.40 3.18
N PRO A 191 10.61 23.57 1.90
CA PRO A 191 11.11 24.85 1.43
C PRO A 191 10.04 25.94 1.64
N GLN A 192 10.41 27.07 2.22
CA GLN A 192 9.49 28.20 2.38
C GLN A 192 9.30 28.88 1.02
N LEU A 193 8.35 28.40 0.25
CA LEU A 193 8.00 29.00 -1.03
C LEU A 193 6.77 29.86 -0.88
N ASN A 194 6.89 31.11 -1.31
CA ASN A 194 5.75 31.98 -1.54
C ASN A 194 5.11 31.62 -2.89
N LEU A 195 4.52 30.42 -2.99
CA LEU A 195 3.72 30.03 -4.14
C LEU A 195 2.38 30.76 -4.07
N VAL A 196 2.33 31.95 -4.68
CA VAL A 196 1.09 32.71 -4.85
C VAL A 196 0.63 32.51 -6.29
N GLY A 197 -0.50 31.84 -6.46
CA GLY A 197 -1.06 31.54 -7.76
C GLY A 197 -2.45 30.90 -7.65
N LYS A 198 -3.15 30.86 -8.78
CA LYS A 198 -4.47 30.25 -8.93
C LYS A 198 -4.38 29.14 -9.95
N GLY A 199 -5.10 28.04 -9.72
CA GLY A 199 -5.23 26.97 -10.70
C GLY A 199 -5.73 27.50 -12.04
N LYS A 200 -5.09 27.07 -13.12
CA LYS A 200 -5.49 27.43 -14.47
C LYS A 200 -6.54 26.44 -14.93
N ARG A 201 -7.74 26.93 -15.26
CA ARG A 201 -8.67 26.14 -16.07
C ARG A 201 -8.04 25.92 -17.44
N ARG A 202 -8.12 24.69 -17.97
CA ARG A 202 -7.96 24.43 -19.40
C ARG A 202 -9.10 25.15 -20.15
N ARG A 203 -8.97 26.46 -20.36
CA ARG A 203 -9.75 27.14 -21.39
C ARG A 203 -9.20 26.68 -22.73
N SER A 204 -10.02 25.99 -23.53
CA SER A 204 -9.89 26.11 -24.98
C SER A 204 -10.11 27.59 -25.29
N CYS A 205 -9.06 28.29 -25.69
CA CYS A 205 -9.14 29.69 -26.08
C CYS A 205 -10.15 29.87 -27.22
N ASP A 206 -11.06 30.82 -27.06
CA ASP A 206 -11.45 31.81 -28.08
C ASP A 206 -12.18 32.96 -27.37
N GLU A 207 -11.41 33.86 -26.76
CA GLU A 207 -11.80 35.27 -26.64
C GLU A 207 -10.58 36.09 -27.02
N GLU A 208 -10.65 36.68 -28.21
CA GLU A 208 -9.68 37.62 -28.76
C GLU A 208 -9.73 38.91 -27.94
N GLU A 209 -8.68 39.19 -27.15
CA GLU A 209 -8.37 40.56 -26.76
C GLU A 209 -7.47 41.18 -27.86
N GLU A 210 -8.00 42.20 -28.52
CA GLU A 210 -7.34 43.04 -29.49
C GLU A 210 -6.00 43.58 -28.95
N GLY A 211 -4.91 43.27 -29.66
CA GLY A 211 -3.57 43.76 -29.31
C GLY A 211 -2.48 43.30 -30.27
N GLU A 212 -2.37 44.01 -31.40
CA GLU A 212 -1.23 44.13 -32.32
C GLU A 212 -0.38 42.88 -32.69
N HIS A 213 -0.53 42.47 -33.95
CA HIS A 213 0.32 41.52 -34.66
C HIS A 213 1.83 41.83 -34.60
N LYS A 214 2.63 40.87 -34.09
CA LYS A 214 4.02 40.65 -34.56
C LYS A 214 4.27 39.19 -34.93
N ALA A 215 5.01 39.04 -36.03
CA ALA A 215 5.08 37.88 -36.90
C ALA A 215 5.56 36.57 -36.28
N LYS A 216 4.94 35.48 -36.77
CA LYS A 216 5.29 34.05 -36.64
C LYS A 216 6.80 33.79 -36.58
N ARG A 217 7.26 33.27 -35.45
CA ARG A 217 8.44 32.38 -35.37
C ARG A 217 7.98 31.01 -34.89
N LYS A 218 8.40 29.99 -35.62
CA LYS A 218 8.01 28.57 -35.55
C LYS A 218 8.10 28.06 -34.10
N LYS A 219 6.94 27.75 -33.49
CA LYS A 219 6.80 27.19 -32.14
C LYS A 219 7.14 25.70 -32.20
N GLN A 220 8.36 25.36 -31.79
CA GLN A 220 8.80 24.00 -31.51
C GLN A 220 8.38 23.68 -30.08
N GLU A 221 7.81 22.49 -29.85
CA GLU A 221 7.38 21.99 -28.55
C GLU A 221 8.51 22.11 -27.52
N GLY A 222 8.36 23.06 -26.60
CA GLY A 222 9.24 23.29 -25.48
C GLY A 222 8.45 24.15 -24.50
N GLY A 223 7.98 23.52 -23.42
CA GLY A 223 7.36 24.23 -22.30
C GLY A 223 8.30 25.34 -21.81
N SER A 224 7.72 26.46 -21.39
CA SER A 224 8.44 27.57 -20.76
C SER A 224 9.35 27.06 -19.65
N SER A 225 10.67 27.09 -19.87
CA SER A 225 11.69 26.72 -18.88
C SER A 225 11.92 27.85 -17.89
N GLU A 226 10.93 28.15 -17.06
CA GLU A 226 11.25 28.67 -15.73
C GLU A 226 11.62 27.44 -14.90
N THR A 227 12.91 27.31 -14.55
CA THR A 227 13.34 26.28 -13.59
C THR A 227 12.52 26.50 -12.32
N PRO A 228 11.78 25.48 -11.84
CA PRO A 228 11.01 25.63 -10.63
C PRO A 228 11.94 26.09 -9.50
N PRO A 229 11.46 26.95 -8.58
CA PRO A 229 12.28 27.49 -7.50
C PRO A 229 12.88 26.40 -6.58
N ASP A 230 12.38 25.16 -6.68
CA ASP A 230 12.79 23.98 -5.91
C ASP A 230 13.62 22.95 -6.71
N ASP A 231 14.25 23.36 -7.82
CA ASP A 231 15.00 22.42 -8.64
C ASP A 231 16.12 21.74 -7.82
N GLY A 232 16.06 20.40 -7.71
CA GLY A 232 16.91 19.59 -6.84
C GLY A 232 16.25 19.04 -5.56
N ILE A 233 15.06 19.52 -5.18
CA ILE A 233 14.31 19.01 -4.02
C ILE A 233 13.10 18.20 -4.50
N TYR A 234 13.28 16.88 -4.57
CA TYR A 234 12.20 15.96 -4.92
C TYR A 234 11.52 15.39 -3.68
N TRP A 235 10.21 15.20 -3.79
CA TRP A 235 9.38 14.58 -2.77
C TRP A 235 8.83 13.25 -3.26
N GLN A 236 8.60 12.35 -2.31
CA GLN A 236 8.04 11.02 -2.52
C GLN A 236 7.10 10.66 -1.38
N VAL A 237 6.19 9.72 -1.65
CA VAL A 237 5.26 9.20 -0.64
C VAL A 237 5.99 8.25 0.32
N ASN A 238 5.88 8.51 1.61
CA ASN A 238 6.40 7.64 2.64
C ASN A 238 5.43 6.46 2.91
N GLN A 239 5.62 5.37 2.17
CA GLN A 239 4.80 4.17 2.30
C GLN A 239 4.85 3.54 3.71
N GLU A 240 5.94 3.71 4.45
CA GLU A 240 6.08 3.15 5.81
C GLU A 240 5.15 3.85 6.81
N ARG A 241 4.94 5.16 6.64
CA ARG A 241 3.98 5.92 7.46
C ARG A 241 2.55 5.46 7.23
N PHE A 242 2.17 5.16 5.98
CA PHE A 242 0.86 4.56 5.68
C PHE A 242 0.71 3.18 6.32
N HIS A 243 1.77 2.36 6.32
CA HIS A 243 1.74 1.04 6.96
C HIS A 243 1.57 1.15 8.47
N GLN A 244 2.24 2.12 9.11
CA GLN A 244 2.03 2.44 10.53
C GLN A 244 0.56 2.80 10.78
N HIS A 245 -0.01 3.70 9.98
CA HIS A 245 -1.42 4.08 10.11
C HIS A 245 -2.39 2.89 9.94
N PHE A 246 -2.16 2.02 8.96
CA PHE A 246 -3.00 0.83 8.74
C PHE A 246 -2.91 -0.17 9.88
N ARG A 247 -1.72 -0.34 10.46
CA ARG A 247 -1.52 -1.16 11.65
C ARG A 247 -2.29 -0.59 12.83
N ASP A 248 -2.22 0.72 13.03
CA ASP A 248 -2.88 1.41 14.13
C ASP A 248 -4.41 1.32 13.98
N GLN A 249 -4.95 1.47 12.76
CA GLN A 249 -6.37 1.23 12.45
C GLN A 249 -6.80 -0.22 12.72
N ALA A 250 -5.99 -1.21 12.33
CA ALA A 250 -6.26 -2.61 12.60
C ALA A 250 -6.28 -2.91 14.11
N LEU A 251 -5.39 -2.31 14.88
CA LEU A 251 -5.37 -2.45 16.33
C LEU A 251 -6.61 -1.82 16.98
N VAL A 252 -6.95 -0.60 16.58
CA VAL A 252 -8.11 0.13 17.12
C VAL A 252 -9.42 -0.59 16.80
N SER A 253 -9.59 -1.09 15.57
CA SER A 253 -10.77 -1.88 15.20
C SER A 253 -10.86 -3.20 15.97
N ALA A 254 -9.72 -3.86 16.24
CA ALA A 254 -9.69 -5.06 17.06
C ALA A 254 -10.16 -4.79 18.50
N VAL A 255 -9.68 -3.69 19.11
CA VAL A 255 -10.12 -3.26 20.45
C VAL A 255 -11.60 -2.90 20.47
N ALA A 256 -12.09 -2.16 19.47
CA ALA A 256 -13.50 -1.79 19.35
C ALA A 256 -14.43 -3.02 19.28
N SER A 257 -14.01 -4.07 18.56
CA SER A 257 -14.81 -5.30 18.41
C SER A 257 -14.86 -6.17 19.68
N ARG A 258 -13.90 -5.99 20.59
CA ARG A 258 -13.72 -6.86 21.77
C ARG A 258 -14.22 -6.23 23.06
N MET A 259 -14.04 -4.91 23.19
CA MET A 259 -14.43 -4.14 24.37
C MET A 259 -15.55 -3.18 24.01
N ASP A 260 -15.23 -1.92 23.75
CA ASP A 260 -16.15 -0.85 23.42
C ASP A 260 -15.48 0.22 22.54
N GLN A 261 -16.31 1.10 21.98
CA GLN A 261 -15.84 2.21 21.15
C GLN A 261 -14.97 3.19 21.95
N THR A 262 -15.28 3.40 23.24
CA THR A 262 -14.56 4.28 24.16
C THR A 262 -13.13 3.79 24.45
N SER A 263 -12.92 2.50 24.74
CA SER A 263 -11.56 1.95 24.87
C SER A 263 -10.78 2.04 23.57
N SER A 264 -11.45 1.85 22.42
CA SER A 264 -10.81 2.01 21.11
C SER A 264 -10.29 3.44 20.89
N GLU A 265 -11.00 4.46 21.39
CA GLU A 265 -10.57 5.86 21.32
C GLU A 265 -9.39 6.14 22.23
N VAL A 266 -9.35 5.56 23.43
CA VAL A 266 -8.20 5.67 24.33
C VAL A 266 -6.95 5.10 23.65
N VAL A 267 -7.05 3.89 23.07
CA VAL A 267 -5.94 3.27 22.33
C VAL A 267 -5.58 4.09 21.08
N ARG A 268 -6.56 4.61 20.33
CA ARG A 268 -6.33 5.51 19.18
C ARG A 268 -5.55 6.75 19.60
N THR A 269 -5.89 7.35 20.74
CA THR A 269 -5.21 8.51 21.29
C THR A 269 -3.76 8.19 21.66
N MET A 270 -3.53 7.07 22.36
CA MET A 270 -2.18 6.60 22.69
C MET A 270 -1.31 6.37 21.45
N LEU A 271 -1.87 5.75 20.42
CA LEU A 271 -1.17 5.52 19.15
C LEU A 271 -0.85 6.84 18.44
N ARG A 272 -1.81 7.79 18.42
CA ARG A 272 -1.63 9.12 17.81
C ARG A 272 -0.46 9.90 18.43
N MET A 273 -0.34 9.87 19.76
CA MET A 273 0.79 10.49 20.46
C MET A 273 2.12 9.79 20.16
N SER A 274 2.06 8.51 19.79
CA SER A 274 3.22 7.67 19.53
C SER A 274 3.68 7.69 18.06
N GLU A 275 2.95 8.35 17.14
CA GLU A 275 3.19 8.25 15.70
C GLU A 275 4.59 8.72 15.29
N VAL A 276 5.04 9.83 15.86
CA VAL A 276 6.32 10.47 15.53
C VAL A 276 7.47 9.97 16.40
N THR A 277 7.17 9.53 17.62
CA THR A 277 8.17 9.14 18.62
C THR A 277 8.57 7.67 18.54
N THR A 278 7.75 6.83 17.91
CA THR A 278 8.00 5.39 17.79
C THR A 278 8.44 5.02 16.39
N ALA A 279 9.52 4.25 16.29
CA ALA A 279 9.94 3.68 15.01
C ALA A 279 8.89 2.65 14.54
N SER A 280 8.69 2.55 13.22
CA SER A 280 7.70 1.64 12.62
C SER A 280 7.91 0.17 13.03
N GLY A 281 9.15 -0.25 13.29
CA GLY A 281 9.50 -1.61 13.74
C GLY A 281 9.58 -1.84 15.25
N ALA A 282 9.24 -0.85 16.09
CA ALA A 282 9.38 -0.97 17.54
C ALA A 282 8.41 -2.00 18.16
N SER A 283 8.84 -2.66 19.23
CA SER A 283 8.07 -3.69 19.93
C SER A 283 6.93 -3.16 20.78
N HIS A 284 7.22 -2.07 21.47
CA HIS A 284 6.31 -1.34 22.33
C HIS A 284 6.39 0.14 21.97
N THR A 285 5.29 0.86 22.17
CA THR A 285 5.32 2.32 22.09
C THR A 285 6.12 2.90 23.25
N GLN A 286 6.45 4.19 23.15
CA GLN A 286 6.95 4.92 24.31
C GLN A 286 5.91 4.88 25.45
N PRO A 287 6.36 4.81 26.71
CA PRO A 287 5.46 4.82 27.86
C PRO A 287 4.78 6.19 27.98
N LEU A 288 3.45 6.18 28.01
CA LEU A 288 2.62 7.38 28.16
C LEU A 288 1.95 7.38 29.53
N SER A 289 1.92 8.53 30.19
CA SER A 289 1.22 8.68 31.47
C SER A 289 -0.29 8.84 31.29
N SER A 290 -1.10 8.38 32.25
CA SER A 290 -2.56 8.57 32.18
C SER A 290 -2.96 10.05 32.11
N ASN A 291 -2.18 10.95 32.71
CA ASN A 291 -2.40 12.39 32.65
C ASN A 291 -2.21 12.98 31.24
N GLU A 292 -1.19 12.53 30.52
CA GLU A 292 -0.92 12.97 29.15
C GLU A 292 -2.02 12.47 28.21
N ILE A 293 -2.41 11.20 28.36
CA ILE A 293 -3.51 10.60 27.61
C ILE A 293 -4.80 11.39 27.84
N PHE A 294 -5.12 11.71 29.10
CA PHE A 294 -6.30 12.51 29.47
C PHE A 294 -6.35 13.87 28.78
N ARG A 295 -5.21 14.56 28.65
CA ARG A 295 -5.14 15.87 27.99
C ARG A 295 -5.29 15.79 26.47
N SER A 296 -4.85 14.69 25.88
CA SER A 296 -4.86 14.46 24.43
C SER A 296 -6.18 13.86 23.91
N LEU A 297 -7.05 13.39 24.80
CA LEU A 297 -8.35 12.84 24.46
C LEU A 297 -9.24 13.93 23.81
N PRO A 298 -10.00 13.60 22.75
CA PRO A 298 -10.89 14.56 22.12
C PRO A 298 -11.97 15.06 23.09
N ALA A 299 -12.22 16.38 23.08
CA ALA A 299 -13.19 17.04 23.97
C ALA A 299 -14.64 16.56 23.82
N GLY A 300 -14.95 15.75 22.80
CA GLY A 300 -16.25 15.11 22.62
C GLY A 300 -16.52 13.94 23.58
N TYR A 301 -15.48 13.39 24.23
CA TYR A 301 -15.61 12.31 25.20
C TYR A 301 -15.54 12.88 26.62
N ASN A 302 -16.71 13.07 27.25
CA ASN A 302 -16.84 13.55 28.63
C ASN A 302 -16.47 12.47 29.67
N ILE A 303 -15.28 11.89 29.56
CA ILE A 303 -14.78 10.87 30.48
C ILE A 303 -14.07 11.58 31.63
N GLY A 304 -14.41 11.25 32.88
CA GLY A 304 -13.67 11.72 34.04
C GLY A 304 -12.35 10.93 34.20
N LYS A 305 -11.30 11.56 34.73
CA LYS A 305 -9.98 10.91 34.90
C LYS A 305 -10.05 9.55 35.62
N GLN A 306 -10.88 9.44 36.66
CA GLN A 306 -11.07 8.19 37.40
C GLN A 306 -11.62 7.06 36.53
N VAL A 307 -12.49 7.39 35.58
CA VAL A 307 -13.07 6.43 34.63
C VAL A 307 -12.03 6.02 33.58
N LEU A 308 -11.18 6.96 33.14
CA LEU A 308 -10.06 6.65 32.25
C LEU A 308 -9.08 5.67 32.90
N ASP A 309 -8.72 5.88 34.17
CA ASP A 309 -7.83 4.98 34.90
C ASP A 309 -8.44 3.57 35.04
N GLN A 310 -9.77 3.46 35.19
CA GLN A 310 -10.48 2.17 35.18
C GLN A 310 -10.41 1.48 33.81
N TYR A 311 -10.60 2.22 32.72
CA TYR A 311 -10.46 1.68 31.35
C TYR A 311 -9.04 1.20 31.07
N LEU A 312 -8.03 1.97 31.50
CA LEU A 312 -6.63 1.61 31.31
C LEU A 312 -6.23 0.38 32.15
N ALA A 313 -6.78 0.23 33.36
CA ALA A 313 -6.60 -0.99 34.15
C ALA A 313 -7.26 -2.20 33.47
N LEU A 314 -8.50 -2.05 32.97
CA LEU A 314 -9.20 -3.11 32.24
C LEU A 314 -8.47 -3.52 30.96
N LEU A 315 -7.89 -2.56 30.24
CA LEU A 315 -7.08 -2.80 29.04
C LEU A 315 -5.77 -3.51 29.37
N ALA A 316 -5.17 -3.24 30.53
CA ALA A 316 -3.96 -3.90 30.99
C ALA A 316 -4.20 -5.34 31.47
N ASP A 317 -5.39 -5.63 31.99
CA ASP A 317 -5.77 -6.96 32.48
C ASP A 317 -6.23 -7.92 31.36
N ASP A 318 -6.42 -7.45 30.12
CA ASP A 318 -6.88 -8.29 29.01
C ASP A 318 -5.82 -9.35 28.60
N PRO A 319 -6.17 -10.64 28.45
CA PRO A 319 -5.22 -11.70 28.08
C PRO A 319 -4.51 -11.54 26.73
N LEU A 320 -4.92 -10.57 25.90
CA LEU A 320 -4.24 -10.24 24.64
C LEU A 320 -3.10 -9.24 24.82
N GLU A 321 -2.97 -8.63 26.00
CA GLU A 321 -1.90 -7.68 26.34
C GLU A 321 -1.71 -6.59 25.27
N PHE A 322 -2.83 -6.02 24.78
CA PHE A 322 -2.81 -4.90 23.84
C PHE A 322 -2.11 -3.68 24.47
N VAL A 323 -2.43 -3.41 25.74
CA VAL A 323 -1.81 -2.37 26.55
C VAL A 323 -1.12 -3.06 27.72
N GLY A 324 0.14 -2.70 27.97
CA GLY A 324 0.90 -3.14 29.13
C GLY A 324 1.13 -1.98 30.09
N LYS A 325 1.09 -2.26 31.39
CA LYS A 325 1.50 -1.30 32.42
C LYS A 325 3.03 -1.41 32.62
N SER A 326 3.75 -0.35 32.27
CA SER A 326 5.23 -0.32 32.31
C SER A 326 5.78 0.26 33.61
N GLY A 327 4.98 1.03 34.35
CA GLY A 327 5.40 1.70 35.59
C GLY A 327 4.25 2.43 36.30
N ASP A 328 4.53 2.91 37.51
CA ASP A 328 3.57 3.58 38.39
C ASP A 328 3.74 5.11 38.45
N SER A 329 4.76 5.66 37.78
CA SER A 329 5.00 7.10 37.75
C SER A 329 3.86 7.86 37.07
N GLY A 330 3.47 9.02 37.62
CA GLY A 330 2.51 9.91 36.96
C GLY A 330 1.06 9.41 36.92
N GLY A 331 0.67 8.49 37.82
CA GLY A 331 -0.68 7.89 37.83
C GLY A 331 -0.78 6.60 37.02
N GLY A 332 0.36 6.02 36.62
CA GLY A 332 0.45 4.81 35.78
C GLY A 332 0.97 5.15 34.40
N THR A 333 2.04 4.47 33.98
CA THR A 333 2.58 4.55 32.62
C THR A 333 2.16 3.33 31.82
N TYR A 334 1.56 3.59 30.66
CA TYR A 334 0.99 2.58 29.79
C TYR A 334 1.73 2.57 28.46
N THR A 335 2.04 1.38 27.97
CA THR A 335 2.66 1.14 26.67
C THR A 335 1.73 0.31 25.81
N VAL A 336 1.54 0.69 24.55
CA VAL A 336 0.82 -0.15 23.60
C VAL A 336 1.81 -1.14 23.00
N SER A 337 1.48 -2.42 23.08
CA SER A 337 2.34 -3.47 22.57
C SER A 337 2.04 -3.72 21.09
N ILE A 338 2.88 -3.13 20.25
CA ILE A 338 2.80 -3.23 18.78
C ILE A 338 3.06 -4.67 18.35
N LEU A 339 4.05 -5.35 18.94
CA LEU A 339 4.40 -6.72 18.53
C LEU A 339 3.59 -7.81 19.25
N SER A 340 3.11 -7.62 20.48
CA SER A 340 2.26 -8.65 21.13
C SER A 340 0.90 -8.79 20.45
N SER A 341 0.38 -7.68 19.90
CA SER A 341 -0.85 -7.67 19.09
C SER A 341 -0.73 -8.57 17.85
N TRP A 342 0.49 -8.77 17.34
CA TRP A 342 0.78 -9.49 16.09
C TRP A 342 1.64 -10.74 16.28
N ALA A 343 2.05 -11.14 17.49
CA ALA A 343 2.94 -12.30 17.70
C ALA A 343 2.43 -13.23 18.81
N PRO A 344 2.75 -14.55 18.76
CA PRO A 344 2.48 -15.47 19.87
C PRO A 344 3.25 -15.01 21.12
N PRO A 345 2.65 -14.99 22.34
CA PRO A 345 1.74 -16.01 22.89
C PRO A 345 0.25 -15.63 22.95
N SER A 346 -0.25 -14.74 22.09
CA SER A 346 -1.71 -14.50 22.08
C SER A 346 -2.46 -15.80 21.66
N PRO A 347 -3.48 -16.25 22.39
CA PRO A 347 -4.21 -17.50 22.14
C PRO A 347 -5.12 -17.46 20.90
N PHE A 348 -5.01 -16.41 20.07
CA PHE A 348 -5.81 -16.24 18.87
C PHE A 348 -4.89 -15.87 17.69
N PRO A 349 -4.81 -16.71 16.64
CA PRO A 349 -4.23 -16.26 15.37
C PRO A 349 -5.03 -15.06 14.88
N HIS A 350 -4.40 -14.23 14.06
CA HIS A 350 -5.05 -13.07 13.45
C HIS A 350 -6.46 -13.45 12.96
N PRO A 351 -7.52 -12.66 13.29
CA PRO A 351 -8.89 -12.96 12.87
C PRO A 351 -9.00 -13.31 11.39
N SER A 352 -8.19 -12.70 10.52
CA SER A 352 -8.10 -13.01 9.08
C SER A 352 -7.78 -14.49 8.78
N LEU A 353 -6.86 -15.14 9.51
CA LEU A 353 -6.56 -16.57 9.31
C LEU A 353 -7.77 -17.44 9.67
N ILE A 354 -8.41 -17.14 10.80
CA ILE A 354 -9.62 -17.84 11.24
C ILE A 354 -10.78 -17.58 10.27
N THR A 355 -10.94 -16.35 9.80
CA THR A 355 -12.02 -15.94 8.88
C THR A 355 -11.84 -16.61 7.53
N LEU A 356 -10.62 -16.69 7.00
CA LEU A 356 -10.36 -17.43 5.77
C LEU A 356 -10.68 -18.92 5.93
N LEU A 357 -10.28 -19.52 7.05
CA LEU A 357 -10.62 -20.92 7.34
C LEU A 357 -12.13 -21.11 7.48
N LEU A 358 -12.83 -20.14 8.08
CA LEU A 358 -14.28 -20.17 8.24
C LEU A 358 -15.00 -20.08 6.89
N HIS A 359 -14.53 -19.22 5.97
CA HIS A 359 -15.10 -19.12 4.62
C HIS A 359 -14.84 -20.36 3.78
N ARG A 360 -13.64 -20.97 3.88
CA ARG A 360 -13.26 -22.09 3.02
C ARG A 360 -13.71 -23.45 3.54
N PHE A 361 -13.59 -23.68 4.85
CA PHE A 361 -13.81 -25.00 5.45
C PHE A 361 -15.00 -25.04 6.42
N GLY A 362 -15.66 -23.89 6.63
CA GLY A 362 -16.82 -23.75 7.50
C GLY A 362 -16.47 -23.58 8.98
N SER A 363 -17.50 -23.34 9.78
CA SER A 363 -17.41 -23.06 11.22
C SER A 363 -16.83 -24.22 12.04
N ARG A 364 -17.11 -25.47 11.65
CA ARG A 364 -16.63 -26.69 12.33
C ARG A 364 -15.11 -26.85 12.22
N CYS A 365 -14.53 -26.66 11.04
CA CYS A 365 -13.07 -26.67 10.86
C CYS A 365 -12.40 -25.53 11.63
N ALA A 366 -12.99 -24.34 11.61
CA ALA A 366 -12.49 -23.20 12.38
C ALA A 366 -12.49 -23.50 13.90
N ARG A 367 -13.46 -24.28 14.41
CA ARG A 367 -13.45 -24.75 15.81
C ARG A 367 -12.26 -25.64 16.11
N ILE A 368 -11.99 -26.65 15.28
CA ILE A 368 -10.82 -27.54 15.43
C ILE A 368 -9.52 -26.73 15.37
N PHE A 369 -9.41 -25.78 14.42
CA PHE A 369 -8.23 -24.93 14.31
C PHE A 369 -7.99 -24.10 15.58
N ARG A 370 -9.02 -23.41 16.09
CA ARG A 370 -8.93 -22.62 17.34
C ARG A 370 -8.55 -23.49 18.53
N LEU A 371 -9.06 -24.72 18.58
CA LEU A 371 -8.71 -25.69 19.62
C LEU A 371 -7.23 -26.07 19.56
N LEU A 372 -6.72 -26.41 18.36
CA LEU A 372 -5.31 -26.74 18.14
C LEU A 372 -4.37 -25.58 18.51
N LEU A 373 -4.78 -24.34 18.25
CA LEU A 373 -3.98 -23.16 18.62
C LEU A 373 -3.87 -22.95 20.13
N ARG A 374 -4.96 -23.18 20.87
CA ARG A 374 -4.96 -23.03 22.34
C ARG A 374 -4.18 -24.13 23.04
N LYS A 375 -4.32 -25.37 22.58
CA LYS A 375 -3.72 -26.56 23.22
C LYS A 375 -2.34 -26.94 22.64
N LYS A 376 -1.95 -26.35 21.50
CA LYS A 376 -0.71 -26.56 20.72
C LYS A 376 -0.52 -27.95 20.14
N HIS A 377 -0.62 -29.00 20.95
CA HIS A 377 -0.44 -30.39 20.55
C HIS A 377 -1.66 -31.21 20.97
N LEU A 378 -2.32 -31.85 20.01
CA LEU A 378 -3.48 -32.70 20.28
C LEU A 378 -3.47 -33.98 19.46
N GLU A 379 -3.92 -35.07 20.07
CA GLU A 379 -4.22 -36.33 19.38
C GLU A 379 -5.63 -36.31 18.77
N GLN A 380 -5.90 -37.19 17.80
CA GLN A 380 -7.20 -37.25 17.12
C GLN A 380 -8.37 -37.43 18.10
N LYS A 381 -8.26 -38.36 19.06
CA LYS A 381 -9.32 -38.62 20.05
C LYS A 381 -9.60 -37.40 20.92
N GLN A 382 -8.57 -36.66 21.32
CA GLN A 382 -8.72 -35.43 22.10
C GLN A 382 -9.37 -34.31 21.30
N VAL A 383 -9.08 -34.22 19.99
CA VAL A 383 -9.75 -33.26 19.12
C VAL A 383 -11.25 -33.55 19.03
N GLU A 384 -11.63 -34.82 18.92
CA GLU A 384 -13.04 -35.25 18.88
C GLU A 384 -13.78 -34.87 20.18
N ASP A 385 -13.20 -35.23 21.32
CA ASP A 385 -13.77 -34.97 22.65
C ASP A 385 -13.89 -33.47 22.94
N PHE A 386 -12.83 -32.68 22.72
CA PHE A 386 -12.85 -31.25 23.01
C PHE A 386 -13.63 -30.41 21.98
N ALA A 387 -13.70 -30.84 20.72
CA ALA A 387 -14.45 -30.11 19.70
C ALA A 387 -15.95 -30.44 19.70
N MET A 388 -16.35 -31.54 20.37
CA MET A 388 -17.70 -32.10 20.36
C MET A 388 -18.16 -32.37 18.92
N ILE A 389 -17.29 -33.03 18.14
CA ILE A 389 -17.52 -33.36 16.72
C ILE A 389 -17.40 -34.88 16.55
N PRO A 390 -18.28 -35.52 15.76
CA PRO A 390 -18.19 -36.95 15.50
C PRO A 390 -16.84 -37.37 14.87
N ALA A 391 -16.32 -38.52 15.27
CA ALA A 391 -14.99 -39.01 14.87
C ALA A 391 -14.75 -39.03 13.36
N LYS A 392 -15.72 -39.52 12.58
CA LYS A 392 -15.61 -39.58 11.12
C LYS A 392 -15.41 -38.20 10.51
N GLU A 393 -16.18 -37.22 10.97
CA GLU A 393 -16.14 -35.86 10.43
C GLU A 393 -14.89 -35.10 10.88
N ALA A 394 -14.50 -35.24 12.15
CA ALA A 394 -13.29 -34.63 12.68
C ALA A 394 -12.03 -35.11 11.92
N LYS A 395 -11.97 -36.42 11.62
CA LYS A 395 -10.89 -37.03 10.83
C LYS A 395 -10.84 -36.46 9.40
N ASP A 396 -11.97 -36.39 8.71
CA ASP A 396 -12.05 -35.83 7.35
C ASP A 396 -11.67 -34.34 7.32
N MET A 397 -12.00 -33.58 8.37
CA MET A 397 -11.61 -32.17 8.50
C MET A 397 -10.11 -32.03 8.77
N LEU A 398 -9.53 -32.81 9.69
CA LEU A 398 -8.10 -32.79 10.01
C LEU A 398 -7.25 -33.13 8.79
N TYR A 399 -7.62 -34.15 8.02
CA TYR A 399 -6.87 -34.54 6.83
C TYR A 399 -6.95 -33.49 5.71
N ARG A 400 -8.10 -32.83 5.52
CA ARG A 400 -8.21 -31.69 4.59
C ARG A 400 -7.33 -30.52 5.02
N MET A 401 -7.22 -30.25 6.32
CA MET A 401 -6.35 -29.19 6.84
C MET A 401 -4.86 -29.55 6.71
N LEU A 402 -4.53 -30.83 6.87
CA LEU A 402 -3.18 -31.37 6.67
C LEU A 402 -2.75 -31.29 5.19
N SER A 403 -3.60 -31.71 4.24
CA SER A 403 -3.30 -31.62 2.80
C SER A 403 -3.09 -30.18 2.34
N GLU A 404 -3.70 -29.23 3.04
CA GLU A 404 -3.62 -27.81 2.76
C GLU A 404 -2.51 -27.10 3.53
N ASN A 405 -1.65 -27.83 4.25
CA ASN A 405 -0.53 -27.35 5.07
C ASN A 405 -0.91 -26.32 6.15
N LEU A 406 -2.15 -26.38 6.65
CA LEU A 406 -2.61 -25.55 7.76
C LEU A 406 -2.27 -26.15 9.12
N VAL A 407 -2.18 -27.49 9.15
CA VAL A 407 -1.83 -28.29 10.32
C VAL A 407 -0.64 -29.16 9.94
N SER A 408 0.32 -29.29 10.84
CA SER A 408 1.47 -30.18 10.74
C SER A 408 1.31 -31.37 11.67
N LEU A 409 1.79 -32.53 11.22
CA LEU A 409 1.93 -33.70 12.07
C LEU A 409 3.30 -33.67 12.75
N GLN A 410 3.30 -33.79 14.07
CA GLN A 410 4.49 -34.01 14.87
C GLN A 410 4.50 -35.44 15.37
N GLU A 411 5.48 -36.20 14.88
CA GLU A 411 5.65 -37.61 15.21
C GLU A 411 6.56 -37.75 16.43
N ILE A 412 6.06 -38.41 17.47
CA ILE A 412 6.84 -38.75 18.65
C ILE A 412 7.00 -40.28 18.71
N PRO A 413 8.14 -40.82 18.27
CA PRO A 413 8.35 -42.26 18.24
C PRO A 413 8.64 -42.79 19.66
N LYS A 414 8.06 -43.95 20.02
CA LYS A 414 8.44 -44.66 21.26
C LYS A 414 9.75 -45.44 21.12
N THR A 415 10.09 -45.82 19.90
CA THR A 415 11.28 -46.61 19.55
C THR A 415 12.05 -45.89 18.44
N PRO A 416 13.40 -45.97 18.40
CA PRO A 416 14.21 -45.27 17.41
C PRO A 416 13.93 -45.68 15.95
N ASP A 417 13.23 -46.79 15.74
CA ASP A 417 12.85 -47.29 14.41
C ASP A 417 11.72 -46.49 13.73
N HIS A 418 11.16 -45.47 14.39
CA HIS A 418 10.07 -44.61 13.88
C HIS A 418 8.87 -45.39 13.29
N ALA A 419 8.61 -46.61 13.79
CA ALA A 419 7.52 -47.44 13.28
C ALA A 419 6.15 -46.78 13.53
N PRO A 420 5.26 -46.67 12.52
CA PRO A 420 3.95 -46.01 12.67
C PRO A 420 3.06 -46.59 13.78
N SER A 421 3.17 -47.89 14.04
CA SER A 421 2.41 -48.59 15.09
C SER A 421 2.83 -48.20 16.51
N ARG A 422 4.05 -47.66 16.68
CA ARG A 422 4.63 -47.29 17.98
C ARG A 422 4.96 -45.79 18.04
N THR A 423 4.33 -44.99 17.19
CA THR A 423 4.56 -43.55 17.10
C THR A 423 3.27 -42.80 17.42
N PHE A 424 3.37 -41.77 18.26
CA PHE A 424 2.25 -40.86 18.51
C PHE A 424 2.23 -39.77 17.44
N TYR A 425 1.05 -39.54 16.88
CA TYR A 425 0.81 -38.50 15.88
C TYR A 425 0.07 -37.34 16.53
N LEU A 426 0.80 -36.26 16.80
CA LEU A 426 0.24 -35.04 17.38
C LEU A 426 0.00 -34.02 16.27
N TYR A 427 -1.21 -33.48 16.22
CA TYR A 427 -1.53 -32.36 15.33
C TYR A 427 -1.07 -31.07 15.98
N THR A 428 -0.38 -30.26 15.18
CA THR A 428 0.18 -28.98 15.57
C THR A 428 -0.13 -27.93 14.52
N VAL A 429 -0.22 -26.66 14.92
CA VAL A 429 -0.41 -25.56 13.98
C VAL A 429 0.82 -24.68 14.03
N ASN A 430 1.60 -24.66 12.95
CA ASN A 430 2.65 -23.67 12.76
C ASN A 430 2.06 -22.41 12.11
N VAL A 431 1.78 -21.41 12.93
CA VAL A 431 1.17 -20.13 12.48
C VAL A 431 2.04 -19.43 11.44
N MET A 432 3.36 -19.46 11.60
CA MET A 432 4.29 -18.78 10.69
C MET A 432 4.32 -19.46 9.32
N ALA A 433 4.40 -20.80 9.29
CA ALA A 433 4.33 -21.56 8.04
C ALA A 433 2.96 -21.37 7.34
N ALA A 434 1.87 -21.41 8.10
CA ALA A 434 0.52 -21.18 7.58
C ALA A 434 0.35 -19.75 7.02
N ALA A 435 0.90 -18.74 7.70
CA ALA A 435 0.88 -17.35 7.24
C ALA A 435 1.67 -17.16 5.94
N ARG A 436 2.89 -17.71 5.83
CA ARG A 436 3.70 -17.66 4.60
C ARG A 436 3.02 -18.37 3.44
N MET A 437 2.45 -19.55 3.68
CA MET A 437 1.71 -20.29 2.67
C MET A 437 0.47 -19.51 2.22
N LEU A 438 -0.26 -18.90 3.16
CA LEU A 438 -1.42 -18.10 2.82
C LEU A 438 -1.03 -16.86 2.01
N LEU A 439 0.03 -16.16 2.41
CA LEU A 439 0.56 -15.01 1.68
C LEU A 439 0.89 -15.39 0.23
N HIS A 440 1.55 -16.53 0.02
CA HIS A 440 1.81 -17.06 -1.32
C HIS A 440 0.53 -17.31 -2.14
N ARG A 441 -0.53 -17.83 -1.50
CA ARG A 441 -1.84 -18.01 -2.14
C ARG A 441 -2.49 -16.67 -2.47
N CYS A 442 -2.39 -15.67 -1.61
CA CYS A 442 -2.90 -14.33 -1.86
C CYS A 442 -2.25 -13.71 -3.11
N TYR A 443 -0.92 -13.78 -3.24
CA TYR A 443 -0.24 -13.31 -4.45
C TYR A 443 -0.69 -14.04 -5.72
N LYS A 444 -0.87 -15.36 -5.64
CA LYS A 444 -1.41 -16.15 -6.77
C LYS A 444 -2.85 -15.74 -7.10
N SER A 445 -3.68 -15.49 -6.10
CA SER A 445 -5.07 -15.04 -6.29
C SER A 445 -5.13 -13.69 -6.99
N VAL A 446 -4.33 -12.71 -6.56
CA VAL A 446 -4.25 -11.40 -7.21
C VAL A 446 -3.77 -11.55 -8.66
N ALA A 447 -2.69 -12.31 -8.89
CA ALA A 447 -2.19 -12.53 -10.25
C ALA A 447 -3.26 -13.16 -11.17
N ASN A 448 -4.04 -14.12 -10.67
CA ASN A 448 -5.13 -14.74 -11.44
C ASN A 448 -6.28 -13.75 -11.71
N LEU A 449 -6.61 -12.87 -10.75
CA LEU A 449 -7.63 -11.83 -10.93
C LEU A 449 -7.20 -10.83 -12.02
N MET A 450 -5.96 -10.36 -11.96
CA MET A 450 -5.39 -9.46 -12.95
C MET A 450 -5.37 -10.10 -14.35
N GLU A 451 -4.93 -11.35 -14.47
CA GLU A 451 -4.94 -12.07 -15.76
C GLU A 451 -6.35 -12.23 -16.31
N ARG A 452 -7.33 -12.49 -15.44
CA ARG A 452 -8.74 -12.60 -15.84
C ARG A 452 -9.28 -11.24 -16.31
N ARG A 453 -8.99 -10.15 -15.59
CA ARG A 453 -9.34 -8.78 -16.00
C ARG A 453 -8.75 -8.45 -17.36
N GLN A 454 -7.44 -8.68 -17.53
CA GLN A 454 -6.75 -8.45 -18.80
C GLN A 454 -7.30 -9.32 -19.93
N HIS A 455 -7.72 -10.56 -19.65
CA HIS A 455 -8.38 -11.42 -20.63
C HIS A 455 -9.72 -10.83 -21.09
N GLU A 456 -10.58 -10.44 -20.16
CA GLU A 456 -11.89 -9.85 -20.47
C GLU A 456 -11.77 -8.51 -21.21
N MET A 457 -10.76 -7.70 -20.87
CA MET A 457 -10.44 -6.47 -21.61
C MET A 457 -9.92 -6.75 -23.03
N ARG A 458 -9.08 -7.78 -23.20
CA ARG A 458 -8.55 -8.16 -24.53
C ARG A 458 -9.63 -8.69 -25.46
N GLU A 459 -10.54 -9.53 -24.97
CA GLU A 459 -11.64 -10.07 -25.77
C GLU A 459 -12.58 -8.95 -26.24
N ASN A 460 -12.88 -7.99 -25.37
CA ASN A 460 -13.79 -6.88 -25.66
C ASN A 460 -13.10 -5.61 -26.18
N LYS A 461 -11.81 -5.69 -26.57
CA LYS A 461 -11.02 -4.52 -26.99
C LYS A 461 -11.69 -3.71 -28.10
N ARG A 462 -12.27 -4.37 -29.11
CA ARG A 462 -12.97 -3.69 -30.22
C ARG A 462 -14.19 -2.89 -29.75
N LEU A 463 -14.93 -3.44 -28.78
CA LEU A 463 -16.12 -2.80 -28.22
C LEU A 463 -15.74 -1.61 -27.34
N LEU A 464 -14.67 -1.73 -26.55
CA LEU A 464 -14.12 -0.63 -25.76
C LEU A 464 -13.61 0.51 -26.65
N GLU A 465 -12.88 0.20 -27.73
CA GLU A 465 -12.44 1.21 -28.71
C GLU A 465 -13.63 1.92 -29.40
N LYS A 466 -14.70 1.18 -29.72
CA LYS A 466 -15.94 1.75 -30.26
C LYS A 466 -16.59 2.69 -29.24
N SER A 467 -16.74 2.26 -27.99
CA SER A 467 -17.31 3.07 -26.89
C SER A 467 -16.52 4.35 -26.67
N GLN A 468 -15.19 4.25 -26.60
CA GLN A 468 -14.31 5.40 -26.38
C GLN A 468 -14.38 6.42 -27.52
N ARG A 469 -14.50 5.96 -28.78
CA ARG A 469 -14.70 6.87 -29.93
C ARG A 469 -16.04 7.59 -29.86
N VAL A 470 -17.12 6.89 -29.48
CA VAL A 470 -18.45 7.48 -29.32
C VAL A 470 -18.43 8.52 -28.20
N GLU A 471 -17.85 8.21 -27.04
CA GLU A 471 -17.68 9.16 -25.94
C GLU A 471 -16.85 10.39 -26.33
N ALA A 472 -15.76 10.20 -27.10
CA ALA A 472 -14.95 11.31 -27.59
C ALA A 472 -15.72 12.22 -28.56
N ILE A 473 -16.56 11.64 -29.43
CA ILE A 473 -17.44 12.42 -30.32
C ILE A 473 -18.46 13.19 -29.49
N LEU A 474 -19.13 12.54 -28.54
CA LEU A 474 -20.10 13.19 -27.64
C LEU A 474 -19.46 14.36 -26.88
N ALA A 475 -18.26 14.18 -26.31
CA ALA A 475 -17.54 15.25 -25.63
C ALA A 475 -17.22 16.43 -26.58
N SER A 476 -16.81 16.16 -27.82
CA SER A 476 -16.52 17.20 -28.81
C SER A 476 -17.78 17.97 -29.27
N MET A 477 -18.90 17.27 -29.42
CA MET A 477 -20.18 17.85 -29.82
C MET A 477 -20.81 18.65 -28.68
N GLN A 478 -20.67 18.18 -27.43
CA GLN A 478 -21.11 18.90 -26.25
C GLN A 478 -20.31 20.19 -26.04
N ALA A 479 -19.00 20.18 -26.30
CA ALA A 479 -18.17 21.40 -26.27
C ALA A 479 -18.55 22.41 -27.37
N THR A 480 -19.09 21.94 -28.50
CA THR A 480 -19.55 22.79 -29.61
C THR A 480 -20.98 23.30 -29.41
N GLY A 481 -21.70 22.82 -28.38
CA GLY A 481 -23.09 23.22 -28.11
C GLY A 481 -24.11 22.61 -29.07
N ALA A 482 -23.86 21.39 -29.56
CA ALA A 482 -24.74 20.69 -30.51
C ALA A 482 -26.14 20.39 -29.95
N GLU A 483 -27.14 20.32 -30.83
CA GLU A 483 -28.53 20.01 -30.46
C GLU A 483 -28.67 18.59 -29.88
N ALA A 484 -29.60 18.43 -28.92
CA ALA A 484 -29.83 17.17 -28.23
C ALA A 484 -30.20 15.98 -29.15
N ALA A 485 -30.78 16.26 -30.33
CA ALA A 485 -31.10 15.23 -31.32
C ALA A 485 -29.84 14.58 -31.90
N GLN A 486 -28.79 15.36 -32.18
CA GLN A 486 -27.53 14.85 -32.74
C GLN A 486 -26.75 14.04 -31.70
N LEU A 487 -26.85 14.39 -30.42
CA LEU A 487 -26.26 13.61 -29.32
C LEU A 487 -26.93 12.24 -29.20
N HIS A 488 -28.25 12.18 -29.38
CA HIS A 488 -28.99 10.92 -29.31
C HIS A 488 -28.62 9.97 -30.46
N GLU A 489 -28.49 10.48 -31.69
CA GLU A 489 -28.05 9.69 -32.86
C GLU A 489 -26.66 9.05 -32.64
N VAL A 490 -25.73 9.80 -32.05
CA VAL A 490 -24.38 9.31 -31.72
C VAL A 490 -24.45 8.27 -30.59
N GLU A 491 -25.35 8.43 -29.63
CA GLU A 491 -25.58 7.43 -28.59
C GLU A 491 -26.13 6.11 -29.17
N GLU A 492 -27.02 6.18 -30.15
CA GLU A 492 -27.61 5.02 -30.84
C GLU A 492 -26.61 4.24 -31.70
N MET A 493 -25.42 4.78 -31.98
CA MET A 493 -24.33 4.03 -32.61
C MET A 493 -23.89 2.81 -31.79
N ILE A 494 -24.12 2.83 -30.47
CA ILE A 494 -23.96 1.67 -29.59
C ILE A 494 -25.30 0.96 -29.47
N THR A 495 -25.38 -0.25 -30.04
CA THR A 495 -26.61 -1.04 -30.05
C THR A 495 -27.00 -1.48 -28.63
N GLY A 496 -28.30 -1.67 -28.37
CA GLY A 496 -28.80 -2.18 -27.08
C GLY A 496 -28.06 -3.42 -26.53
N PRO A 497 -27.79 -4.48 -27.32
CA PRO A 497 -27.02 -5.63 -26.82
C PRO A 497 -25.55 -5.29 -26.51
N GLU A 498 -24.91 -4.41 -27.29
CA GLU A 498 -23.56 -3.94 -27.01
C GLU A 498 -23.50 -3.14 -25.70
N ARG A 499 -24.50 -2.31 -25.41
CA ARG A 499 -24.61 -1.60 -24.13
C ARG A 499 -24.72 -2.58 -22.96
N GLN A 500 -25.55 -3.62 -23.09
CA GLN A 500 -25.67 -4.65 -22.06
C GLN A 500 -24.35 -5.41 -21.84
N GLN A 501 -23.61 -5.69 -22.92
CA GLN A 501 -22.29 -6.32 -22.83
C GLN A 501 -21.26 -5.41 -22.14
N LEU A 502 -21.27 -4.11 -22.44
CA LEU A 502 -20.42 -3.11 -21.78
C LEU A 502 -20.75 -2.98 -20.29
N GLU A 503 -22.04 -2.97 -19.92
CA GLU A 503 -22.45 -2.95 -18.52
C GLU A 503 -21.98 -4.19 -17.77
N ASN A 504 -22.16 -5.38 -18.37
CA ASN A 504 -21.70 -6.64 -17.77
C ASN A 504 -20.18 -6.63 -17.61
N LEU A 505 -19.44 -6.17 -18.62
CA LEU A 505 -17.99 -6.02 -18.55
C LEU A 505 -17.58 -5.06 -17.42
N LYS A 506 -18.20 -3.88 -17.33
CA LYS A 506 -17.92 -2.90 -16.27
C LYS A 506 -18.21 -3.46 -14.88
N ARG A 507 -19.32 -4.18 -14.70
CA ARG A 507 -19.65 -4.85 -13.42
C ARG A 507 -18.62 -5.93 -13.07
N ASN A 508 -18.17 -6.72 -14.03
CA ASN A 508 -17.16 -7.76 -13.82
C ASN A 508 -15.81 -7.17 -13.45
N VAL A 509 -15.33 -6.17 -14.20
CA VAL A 509 -14.07 -5.48 -13.94
C VAL A 509 -14.09 -4.82 -12.56
N ASN A 510 -15.14 -4.03 -12.24
CA ASN A 510 -15.27 -3.41 -10.92
C ASN A 510 -15.28 -4.44 -9.77
N LYS A 511 -15.88 -5.61 -9.99
CA LYS A 511 -15.87 -6.70 -9.00
C LYS A 511 -14.48 -7.29 -8.82
N MET A 512 -13.72 -7.45 -9.90
CA MET A 512 -12.33 -7.92 -9.84
C MET A 512 -11.44 -6.89 -9.14
N ASP A 513 -11.55 -5.61 -9.49
CA ASP A 513 -10.77 -4.52 -8.86
C ASP A 513 -11.08 -4.40 -7.36
N ALA A 514 -12.35 -4.48 -6.97
CA ALA A 514 -12.74 -4.51 -5.56
C ALA A 514 -12.21 -5.75 -4.83
N SER A 515 -12.16 -6.90 -5.51
CA SER A 515 -11.60 -8.14 -4.95
C SER A 515 -10.09 -8.06 -4.78
N GLU A 516 -9.37 -7.41 -5.70
CA GLU A 516 -7.93 -7.16 -5.59
C GLU A 516 -7.61 -6.29 -4.35
N ASN A 517 -8.35 -5.21 -4.15
CA ASN A 517 -8.22 -4.36 -2.97
C ASN A 517 -8.48 -5.13 -1.67
N GLN A 518 -9.50 -6.00 -1.63
CA GLN A 518 -9.81 -6.81 -0.44
C GLN A 518 -8.72 -7.85 -0.15
N VAL A 519 -8.14 -8.47 -1.18
CA VAL A 519 -7.04 -9.43 -0.99
C VAL A 519 -5.79 -8.70 -0.49
N ASP A 520 -5.50 -7.48 -0.96
CA ASP A 520 -4.38 -6.68 -0.46
C ASP A 520 -4.49 -6.38 1.05
N GLU A 521 -5.69 -6.11 1.59
CA GLU A 521 -5.85 -5.95 3.04
C GLU A 521 -5.37 -7.19 3.82
N THR A 522 -5.63 -8.37 3.26
CA THR A 522 -5.16 -9.64 3.83
C THR A 522 -3.64 -9.80 3.67
N ILE A 523 -3.08 -9.40 2.52
CA ILE A 523 -1.63 -9.42 2.27
C ILE A 523 -0.92 -8.53 3.30
N PHE A 524 -1.38 -7.28 3.49
CA PHE A 524 -0.80 -6.33 4.42
C PHE A 524 -0.72 -6.90 5.85
N VAL A 525 -1.81 -7.50 6.30
CA VAL A 525 -1.90 -8.16 7.61
C VAL A 525 -0.87 -9.29 7.75
N LEU A 526 -0.77 -10.17 6.75
CA LEU A 526 0.12 -11.32 6.80
C LEU A 526 1.59 -10.92 6.68
N GLU A 527 1.91 -9.94 5.83
CA GLU A 527 3.25 -9.37 5.72
C GLU A 527 3.68 -8.73 7.04
N SER A 528 2.81 -7.89 7.63
CA SER A 528 3.09 -7.24 8.91
C SER A 528 3.34 -8.26 10.02
N PHE A 529 2.58 -9.36 10.04
CA PHE A 529 2.78 -10.49 10.96
C PHE A 529 4.14 -11.20 10.74
N ILE A 530 4.53 -11.43 9.49
CA ILE A 530 5.79 -12.11 9.17
C ILE A 530 6.98 -11.21 9.50
N GLU A 531 6.92 -9.93 9.13
CA GLU A 531 8.00 -8.98 9.36
C GLU A 531 8.23 -8.72 10.86
N SER A 532 7.13 -8.57 11.62
CA SER A 532 7.18 -8.45 13.08
C SER A 532 7.80 -9.67 13.77
N THR A 533 7.46 -10.87 13.31
CA THR A 533 8.01 -12.12 13.85
C THR A 533 9.49 -12.28 13.50
N MET A 534 9.91 -11.86 12.29
CA MET A 534 11.32 -11.95 11.87
C MET A 534 12.22 -10.97 12.61
N LYS A 535 11.74 -9.78 13.00
CA LYS A 535 12.51 -8.81 13.80
C LYS A 535 12.74 -9.24 15.26
N ARG A 536 12.01 -10.25 15.75
CA ARG A 536 12.17 -10.81 17.10
C ARG A 536 13.19 -11.96 17.18
N LEU A 537 13.53 -12.57 16.05
CA LEU A 537 14.54 -13.64 15.93
C LEU A 537 15.89 -13.00 15.61
#